data_AF-B1WX55-F1
#
_entry.id   AF-B1WX55-F1
#
_cell.length_a   1.000
_cell.length_b   1.000
_cell.length_c   1.000
_cell.angle_alpha   90.00
_cell.angle_beta   90.00
_cell.angle_gamma   90.00
#
_symmetry.space_group_name_H-M   'P 1'
#
loop_
_entity.id
_entity.type
_entity.pdbx_description
1 polymer ?
#
loop_
_entity_poly.entity_id
_entity_poly.type
_entity_poly.pdbx_seq_one_letter_code
_entity_poly.pdbx_strand_id
1 'polypeptide(L)'
;MINLNYLPSINIILVPCLAMLPNVVKAEQILLLNLQYKSDATITREIQFYGNDIDPNSTSIDDNFSLKIDGKLIEAPDELYRRLDRLRRSFSYDSLSGGIQDPSQSIVSCNLGGPAEGMILSVRYLTYQDFKIVDHEMRPVFGLAENCLFKELYQPVNSNAKEDARGVIEILNTLNLLGY
;
A
#
# COMPACT_ATOMS: atom_id res chain seq x y z
N MET A 1 57.24 -6.21 66.60
CA MET A 1 57.11 -6.72 65.22
C MET A 1 55.77 -7.39 65.07
N ILE A 2 54.85 -6.77 64.33
CA ILE A 2 54.04 -7.36 63.23
C ILE A 2 53.29 -6.18 62.61
N ASN A 3 53.35 -6.15 61.28
CA ASN A 3 53.06 -5.05 60.37
C ASN A 3 51.60 -4.57 60.43
N LEU A 4 51.43 -3.25 60.51
CA LEU A 4 50.22 -2.55 60.11
C LEU A 4 50.35 -2.23 58.62
N ASN A 5 49.56 -2.84 57.74
CA ASN A 5 49.47 -2.39 56.34
C ASN A 5 48.30 -3.03 55.58
N TYR A 6 47.72 -2.21 54.70
CA TYR A 6 46.82 -2.50 53.56
C TYR A 6 45.30 -2.43 53.78
N LEU A 7 44.78 -1.21 53.64
CA LEU A 7 43.49 -0.93 53.00
C LEU A 7 43.54 -1.36 51.52
N PRO A 8 42.53 -2.07 51.00
CA PRO A 8 42.37 -2.21 49.55
C PRO A 8 41.62 -0.99 48.99
N SER A 9 42.32 -0.23 48.15
CA SER A 9 41.78 0.82 47.29
C SER A 9 40.88 0.19 46.21
N ILE A 10 39.57 0.42 46.32
CA ILE A 10 38.59 0.02 45.31
C ILE A 10 38.68 1.04 44.16
N ASN A 11 39.44 0.70 43.11
CA ASN A 11 39.38 1.38 41.82
C ASN A 11 38.07 0.99 41.13
N ILE A 12 37.08 1.89 41.20
CA ILE A 12 35.85 1.80 40.40
C ILE A 12 36.23 2.16 38.96
N ILE A 13 36.58 1.16 38.16
CA ILE A 13 36.70 1.31 36.71
C ILE A 13 35.28 1.36 36.15
N LEU A 14 34.79 2.58 35.92
CA LEU A 14 33.60 2.84 35.11
C LEU A 14 33.90 2.44 33.66
N VAL A 15 33.54 1.21 33.30
CA VAL A 15 33.50 0.78 31.90
C VAL A 15 32.32 1.51 31.25
N PRO A 16 32.53 2.39 30.27
CA PRO A 16 31.43 2.93 29.51
C PRO A 16 30.92 1.80 28.63
N CYS A 17 29.81 1.20 29.05
CA CYS A 17 29.05 0.30 28.21
C CYS A 17 28.51 1.17 27.06
N LEU A 18 29.23 1.20 25.94
CA LEU A 18 28.71 1.68 24.66
C LEU A 18 27.50 0.80 24.35
N ALA A 19 26.33 1.28 24.76
CA ALA A 19 25.06 0.75 24.30
C ALA A 19 25.05 0.92 22.78
N MET A 20 25.40 -0.16 22.07
CA MET A 20 25.11 -0.28 20.66
C MET A 20 23.59 -0.32 20.55
N LEU A 21 22.97 0.84 20.41
CA LEU A 21 21.60 0.93 19.94
C LEU A 21 21.57 0.15 18.62
N PRO A 22 20.76 -0.90 18.48
CA PRO A 22 20.57 -1.50 17.18
C PRO A 22 20.07 -0.39 16.29
N ASN A 23 20.82 -0.06 15.23
CA ASN A 23 20.27 0.64 14.10
C ASN A 23 19.18 -0.27 13.54
N VAL A 24 17.96 -0.14 14.07
CA VAL A 24 16.78 -0.74 13.49
C VAL A 24 16.65 -0.03 12.15
N VAL A 25 17.20 -0.65 11.11
CA VAL A 25 17.00 -0.24 9.73
C VAL A 25 15.49 -0.30 9.55
N LYS A 26 14.85 0.86 9.56
CA LYS A 26 13.41 0.99 9.35
C LYS A 26 13.14 0.35 7.99
N ALA A 27 12.46 -0.79 7.98
CA ALA A 27 12.16 -1.53 6.76
C ALA A 27 11.57 -0.57 5.73
N GLU A 28 12.11 -0.60 4.51
CA GLU A 28 11.65 0.26 3.43
C GLU A 28 10.18 -0.05 3.15
N GLN A 29 9.31 0.97 3.26
CA GLN A 29 7.89 0.80 2.99
C GLN A 29 7.65 0.85 1.49
N ILE A 30 7.01 -0.19 0.97
CA ILE A 30 6.76 -0.42 -0.45
C ILE A 30 5.32 -0.02 -0.75
N LEU A 31 5.10 0.77 -1.80
CA LEU A 31 3.75 1.14 -2.23
C LEU A 31 3.03 -0.08 -2.80
N LEU A 32 1.91 -0.46 -2.16
CA LEU A 32 1.11 -1.64 -2.47
C LEU A 32 -0.19 -1.29 -3.20
N LEU A 33 -0.89 -0.24 -2.77
CA LEU A 33 -2.08 0.29 -3.45
C LEU A 33 -1.97 1.80 -3.63
N ASN A 34 -2.51 2.30 -4.73
CA ASN A 34 -2.62 3.73 -4.99
C ASN A 34 -3.99 4.05 -5.60
N LEU A 35 -4.83 4.78 -4.88
CA LEU A 35 -6.08 5.31 -5.39
C LEU A 35 -5.89 6.78 -5.77
N GLN A 36 -6.08 7.08 -7.05
CA GLN A 36 -5.97 8.42 -7.61
C GLN A 36 -7.33 8.92 -8.03
N TYR A 37 -7.69 10.13 -7.57
CA TYR A 37 -8.82 10.89 -8.11
C TYR A 37 -8.31 11.73 -9.27
N LYS A 38 -9.03 11.69 -10.39
CA LYS A 38 -8.62 12.33 -11.64
C LYS A 38 -9.68 13.30 -12.11
N SER A 39 -9.20 14.47 -12.52
CA SER A 39 -9.93 15.48 -13.29
C SER A 39 -9.13 15.70 -14.58
N ASP A 40 -9.67 15.22 -15.70
CA ASP A 40 -8.96 15.05 -16.96
C ASP A 40 -7.63 14.27 -16.77
N ALA A 41 -6.50 14.85 -17.17
CA ALA A 41 -5.17 14.27 -17.00
C ALA A 41 -4.53 14.56 -15.64
N THR A 42 -5.20 15.32 -14.76
CA THR A 42 -4.63 15.79 -13.48
C THR A 42 -5.07 14.88 -12.35
N ILE A 43 -4.13 14.50 -11.49
CA ILE A 43 -4.44 13.85 -10.21
C ILE A 43 -4.79 14.94 -9.20
N THR A 44 -6.02 14.95 -8.72
CA THR A 44 -6.53 15.96 -7.78
C THR A 44 -6.39 15.52 -6.32
N ARG A 45 -6.31 14.20 -6.09
CA ARG A 45 -6.11 13.59 -4.77
C ARG A 45 -5.49 12.21 -4.90
N GLU A 46 -4.68 11.82 -3.93
CA GLU A 46 -4.01 10.52 -3.91
C GLU A 46 -4.07 9.86 -2.53
N ILE A 47 -4.42 8.57 -2.51
CA ILE A 47 -4.43 7.74 -1.30
C ILE A 47 -3.53 6.53 -1.53
N GLN A 48 -2.49 6.40 -0.70
CA GLN A 48 -1.41 5.44 -0.88
C GLN A 48 -1.36 4.50 0.32
N PHE A 49 -1.40 3.19 0.05
CA PHE A 49 -1.24 2.14 1.04
C PHE A 49 0.12 1.47 0.86
N TYR A 50 0.90 1.43 1.93
CA TYR A 50 2.23 0.84 1.94
C TYR A 50 2.30 -0.36 2.88
N GLY A 51 3.21 -1.28 2.58
CA GLY A 51 3.59 -2.39 3.46
C GLY A 51 5.10 -2.67 3.38
N ASN A 52 5.59 -3.58 4.21
CA ASN A 52 6.99 -4.02 4.23
C ASN A 52 7.28 -5.28 3.40
N ASP A 53 6.24 -5.96 2.90
CA ASP A 53 6.35 -7.08 1.97
C ASP A 53 5.45 -6.84 0.75
N ILE A 54 5.93 -7.24 -0.43
CA ILE A 54 5.16 -7.17 -1.68
C ILE A 54 4.23 -8.36 -1.86
N ASP A 55 4.58 -9.54 -1.33
CA ASP A 55 3.81 -10.76 -1.57
C ASP A 55 2.49 -10.74 -0.80
N PRO A 56 1.32 -10.68 -1.45
CA PRO A 56 0.03 -10.74 -0.75
C PRO A 56 -0.31 -12.14 -0.22
N ASN A 57 0.53 -13.15 -0.47
CA ASN A 57 0.35 -14.51 0.02
C ASN A 57 1.17 -14.80 1.28
N SER A 58 2.16 -13.96 1.60
CA SER A 58 2.84 -14.03 2.88
C SER A 58 1.97 -13.35 3.95
N THR A 59 1.94 -13.94 5.13
CA THR A 59 1.36 -13.30 6.31
C THR A 59 2.36 -13.45 7.44
N SER A 60 2.81 -12.33 8.01
CA SER A 60 3.74 -12.31 9.13
C SER A 60 3.15 -11.56 10.33
N ILE A 61 3.62 -11.90 11.53
CA ILE A 61 3.35 -11.10 12.71
C ILE A 61 4.05 -9.73 12.64
N ASP A 62 5.08 -9.62 11.80
CA ASP A 62 5.91 -8.43 11.62
C ASP A 62 5.42 -7.56 10.44
N ASP A 63 4.26 -7.86 9.86
CA ASP A 63 3.67 -7.06 8.79
C ASP A 63 3.35 -5.66 9.33
N ASN A 64 3.89 -4.66 8.66
CA ASN A 64 3.74 -3.26 9.04
C ASN A 64 3.23 -2.44 7.86
N PHE A 65 2.08 -1.82 8.06
CA PHE A 65 1.39 -1.07 7.03
C PHE A 65 1.30 0.42 7.39
N SER A 66 1.19 1.25 6.37
CA SER A 66 0.87 2.66 6.55
C SER A 66 -0.04 3.17 5.43
N LEU A 67 -0.80 4.22 5.73
CA LEU A 67 -1.62 4.92 4.77
C LEU A 67 -1.20 6.38 4.69
N LYS A 68 -1.19 6.93 3.47
CA LYS A 68 -1.05 8.36 3.24
C LYS A 68 -2.20 8.90 2.41
N ILE A 69 -2.64 10.10 2.73
CA ILE A 69 -3.55 10.91 1.92
C ILE A 69 -2.81 12.18 1.56
N ASP A 70 -2.64 12.44 0.26
CA ASP A 70 -1.90 13.60 -0.27
C ASP A 70 -0.53 13.79 0.41
N GLY A 71 0.18 12.67 0.60
CA GLY A 71 1.50 12.61 1.23
C GLY A 71 1.51 12.67 2.76
N LYS A 72 0.38 12.95 3.41
CA LYS A 72 0.27 12.97 4.89
C LYS A 72 -0.06 11.59 5.43
N LEU A 73 0.71 11.15 6.42
CA LEU A 73 0.45 9.89 7.12
C LEU A 73 -0.88 9.99 7.88
N ILE A 74 -1.71 8.96 7.75
CA ILE A 74 -2.98 8.84 8.48
C ILE A 74 -2.95 7.57 9.35
N GLU A 75 -3.56 7.65 10.52
CA GLU A 75 -3.72 6.49 11.40
C GLU A 75 -5.07 5.83 11.14
N ALA A 76 -5.05 4.55 10.81
CA ALA A 76 -6.22 3.70 10.71
C ALA A 76 -6.10 2.50 11.65
N PRO A 77 -7.23 1.88 12.06
CA PRO A 77 -7.19 0.65 12.84
C PRO A 77 -6.48 -0.50 12.09
N ASP A 78 -5.73 -1.34 12.81
CA ASP A 78 -5.00 -2.48 12.23
C ASP A 78 -5.88 -3.42 11.39
N GLU A 79 -7.15 -3.58 11.79
CA GLU A 79 -8.11 -4.39 11.04
C GLU A 79 -8.35 -3.86 9.63
N LEU A 80 -8.31 -2.53 9.45
CA LEU A 80 -8.45 -1.90 8.14
C LEU A 80 -7.24 -2.21 7.25
N TYR A 81 -6.02 -2.10 7.77
CA TYR A 81 -4.80 -2.43 7.02
C TYR A 81 -4.82 -3.89 6.57
N ARG A 82 -5.13 -4.81 7.48
CA ARG A 82 -5.24 -6.24 7.17
C ARG A 82 -6.35 -6.54 6.17
N ARG A 83 -7.46 -5.80 6.21
CA ARG A 83 -8.54 -5.94 5.24
C ARG A 83 -8.12 -5.47 3.86
N LEU A 84 -7.44 -4.33 3.74
CA LEU A 84 -6.87 -3.84 2.48
C LEU A 84 -5.88 -4.84 1.89
N ASP A 85 -4.98 -5.36 2.71
CA ASP A 85 -3.97 -6.35 2.31
C ASP A 85 -4.60 -7.67 1.83
N ARG A 86 -5.61 -8.16 2.55
CA ARG A 86 -6.35 -9.36 2.13
C ARG A 86 -7.07 -9.17 0.80
N LEU A 87 -7.74 -8.03 0.61
CA LEU A 87 -8.50 -7.75 -0.61
C LEU A 87 -7.57 -7.59 -1.81
N ARG A 88 -6.42 -6.90 -1.67
CA ARG A 88 -5.51 -6.69 -2.81
C ARG A 88 -5.04 -7.97 -3.47
N ARG A 89 -4.90 -9.04 -2.68
CA ARG A 89 -4.44 -10.34 -3.15
C ARG A 89 -5.15 -10.81 -4.42
N SER A 90 -6.48 -10.68 -4.48
CA SER A 90 -7.27 -11.22 -5.59
C SER A 90 -7.04 -10.51 -6.92
N PHE A 91 -6.48 -9.30 -6.90
CA PHE A 91 -6.21 -8.49 -8.10
C PHE A 91 -4.75 -8.07 -8.26
N SER A 92 -3.82 -8.64 -7.48
CA SER A 92 -2.38 -8.34 -7.57
C SER A 92 -1.62 -9.15 -8.64
N TYR A 93 -2.20 -10.20 -9.24
CA TYR A 93 -1.52 -11.04 -10.24
C TYR A 93 -2.51 -11.88 -11.07
N ASP A 94 -2.09 -12.29 -12.27
CA ASP A 94 -2.98 -12.84 -13.31
C ASP A 94 -3.76 -14.08 -12.87
N SER A 95 -3.17 -14.98 -12.10
CA SER A 95 -3.84 -16.24 -11.73
C SER A 95 -5.07 -16.04 -10.84
N LEU A 96 -5.18 -14.91 -10.14
CA LEU A 96 -6.38 -14.56 -9.35
C LEU A 96 -7.23 -13.49 -10.05
N SER A 97 -6.61 -12.50 -10.67
CA SER A 97 -7.34 -11.43 -11.37
C SER A 97 -7.97 -11.89 -12.68
N GLY A 98 -7.47 -12.99 -13.26
CA GLY A 98 -7.76 -13.39 -14.64
C GLY A 98 -7.11 -12.49 -15.69
N GLY A 99 -6.18 -11.62 -15.28
CA GLY A 99 -5.69 -10.49 -16.06
C GLY A 99 -6.52 -9.22 -15.86
N ILE A 100 -5.99 -8.09 -16.33
CA ILE A 100 -6.67 -6.80 -16.30
C ILE A 100 -7.12 -6.43 -17.70
N GLN A 101 -8.40 -6.10 -17.84
CA GLN A 101 -8.96 -5.56 -19.08
C GLN A 101 -8.67 -4.07 -19.17
N ASP A 102 -8.11 -3.66 -20.30
CA ASP A 102 -7.92 -2.25 -20.62
C ASP A 102 -9.26 -1.57 -20.93
N PRO A 103 -9.35 -0.24 -20.77
CA PRO A 103 -10.57 0.48 -21.04
C PRO A 103 -11.03 0.32 -22.49
N SER A 104 -12.32 0.10 -22.69
CA SER A 104 -12.87 -0.03 -24.04
C SER A 104 -12.67 1.27 -24.82
N GLN A 105 -12.30 1.18 -26.09
CA GLN A 105 -12.29 2.34 -27.00
C GLN A 105 -13.71 2.79 -27.41
N SER A 106 -14.77 2.28 -26.76
CA SER A 106 -16.13 2.54 -27.23
C SER A 106 -16.51 4.02 -27.11
N ILE A 107 -17.09 4.53 -28.19
CA ILE A 107 -17.53 5.91 -28.32
C ILE A 107 -18.91 6.02 -27.67
N VAL A 108 -18.99 5.90 -26.34
CA VAL A 108 -20.21 6.28 -25.64
C VAL A 108 -20.33 7.79 -25.71
N SER A 109 -21.29 8.28 -26.49
CA SER A 109 -21.60 9.71 -26.59
C SER A 109 -22.03 10.24 -25.23
N CYS A 110 -21.19 11.07 -24.61
CA CYS A 110 -21.50 11.78 -23.38
C CYS A 110 -21.72 13.25 -23.73
N ASN A 111 -22.92 13.77 -23.41
CA ASN A 111 -23.32 15.15 -23.72
C ASN A 111 -23.13 16.08 -22.52
N LEU A 112 -22.24 15.74 -21.58
CA LEU A 112 -21.87 16.62 -20.48
C LEU A 112 -20.76 17.58 -20.94
N GLY A 113 -20.81 18.82 -20.48
CA GLY A 113 -19.68 19.75 -20.53
C GLY A 113 -18.91 19.71 -19.21
N GLY A 114 -17.61 19.95 -19.26
CA GLY A 114 -16.74 19.96 -18.07
C GLY A 114 -15.61 18.92 -18.15
N PRO A 115 -14.87 18.73 -17.05
CA PRO A 115 -13.78 17.76 -16.98
C PRO A 115 -14.28 16.32 -16.89
N ALA A 116 -13.46 15.38 -17.33
CA ALA A 116 -13.65 13.95 -17.09
C ALA A 116 -13.22 13.59 -15.66
N GLU A 117 -14.18 13.20 -14.83
CA GLU A 117 -13.96 12.94 -13.40
C GLU A 117 -14.10 11.45 -13.08
N GLY A 118 -13.14 10.90 -12.36
CA GLY A 118 -13.13 9.50 -11.99
C GLY A 118 -11.99 9.12 -11.05
N MET A 119 -11.93 7.84 -10.72
CA MET A 119 -10.93 7.25 -9.86
C MET A 119 -10.20 6.11 -10.58
N ILE A 120 -8.91 5.98 -10.31
CA ILE A 120 -8.10 4.83 -10.73
C ILE A 120 -7.45 4.20 -9.50
N LEU A 121 -7.76 2.93 -9.26
CA LEU A 121 -7.03 2.10 -8.33
C LEU A 121 -5.90 1.37 -9.06
N SER A 122 -4.68 1.57 -8.58
CA SER A 122 -3.50 0.81 -8.98
C SER A 122 -3.01 -0.07 -7.84
N VAL A 123 -2.40 -1.19 -8.19
CA VAL A 123 -1.79 -2.13 -7.23
C VAL A 123 -0.34 -2.42 -7.64
N ARG A 124 0.49 -2.80 -6.66
CA ARG A 124 1.75 -3.49 -6.94
C ARG A 124 1.43 -4.85 -7.55
N TYR A 125 1.44 -4.90 -8.87
CA TYR A 125 1.13 -6.08 -9.65
C TYR A 125 2.37 -6.97 -9.75
N LEU A 126 2.19 -8.27 -9.57
CA LEU A 126 3.27 -9.24 -9.46
C LEU A 126 3.26 -10.21 -10.63
N THR A 127 4.45 -10.49 -11.16
CA THR A 127 4.67 -11.56 -12.13
C THR A 127 5.28 -12.75 -11.42
N TYR A 128 4.62 -13.91 -11.51
CA TYR A 128 5.11 -15.15 -10.92
C TYR A 128 5.68 -16.09 -11.98
N GLN A 129 6.81 -16.70 -11.68
CA GLN A 129 7.36 -17.85 -12.41
C GLN A 129 7.81 -18.89 -11.38
N ASP A 130 7.37 -20.15 -11.55
CA ASP A 130 7.69 -21.26 -10.63
C ASP A 130 7.44 -20.92 -9.15
N PHE A 131 6.28 -20.30 -8.86
CA PHE A 131 5.85 -19.84 -7.53
C PHE A 131 6.75 -18.76 -6.89
N LYS A 132 7.62 -18.11 -7.67
CA LYS A 132 8.46 -17.01 -7.23
C LYS A 132 8.07 -15.72 -7.93
N ILE A 133 8.11 -14.61 -7.21
CA ILE A 133 7.96 -13.28 -7.79
C ILE A 133 9.24 -12.98 -8.58
N VAL A 134 9.11 -12.75 -9.89
CA VAL A 134 10.22 -12.42 -10.78
C VAL A 134 10.21 -10.97 -11.25
N ASP A 135 9.06 -10.31 -11.14
CA ASP A 135 8.90 -8.89 -11.49
C ASP A 135 7.73 -8.28 -10.73
N HIS A 136 7.74 -6.95 -10.57
CA HIS A 136 6.66 -6.19 -9.97
C HIS A 136 6.60 -4.73 -10.43
N GLU A 137 5.41 -4.21 -10.67
CA GLU A 137 5.20 -2.81 -11.04
C GLU A 137 3.89 -2.26 -10.48
N MET A 138 3.74 -0.93 -10.44
CA MET A 138 2.42 -0.35 -10.16
C MET A 138 1.60 -0.40 -11.44
N ARG A 139 0.46 -1.09 -11.40
CA ARG A 139 -0.43 -1.24 -12.56
C ARG A 139 -1.85 -0.80 -12.20
N PRO A 140 -2.56 -0.04 -13.07
CA PRO A 140 -3.98 0.23 -12.89
C PRO A 140 -4.77 -1.07 -13.01
N VAL A 141 -5.66 -1.32 -12.06
CA VAL A 141 -6.45 -2.56 -11.98
C VAL A 141 -7.94 -2.31 -11.99
N PHE A 142 -8.38 -1.14 -11.53
CA PHE A 142 -9.80 -0.80 -11.51
C PHE A 142 -10.00 0.70 -11.73
N GLY A 143 -10.90 1.05 -12.64
CA GLY A 143 -11.32 2.42 -12.88
C GLY A 143 -12.80 2.62 -12.54
N LEU A 144 -13.13 3.72 -11.87
CA LEU A 144 -14.51 4.08 -11.52
C LEU A 144 -14.81 5.49 -12.01
N ALA A 145 -15.75 5.61 -12.95
CA ALA A 145 -16.21 6.91 -13.44
C ALA A 145 -17.11 7.60 -12.42
N GLU A 146 -16.86 8.89 -12.17
CA GLU A 146 -17.79 9.77 -11.46
C GLU A 146 -18.74 10.50 -12.43
N ASN A 147 -18.35 10.61 -13.70
CA ASN A 147 -19.20 11.13 -14.77
C ASN A 147 -19.00 10.37 -16.09
N CYS A 148 -19.89 10.57 -17.07
CA CYS A 148 -19.81 9.82 -18.34
C CYS A 148 -18.65 10.23 -19.27
N LEU A 149 -17.91 11.29 -18.93
CA LEU A 149 -16.76 11.75 -19.70
C LEU A 149 -15.51 10.92 -19.37
N PHE A 150 -15.42 10.35 -18.16
CA PHE A 150 -14.31 9.50 -17.75
C PHE A 150 -14.36 8.13 -18.44
N LYS A 151 -13.25 7.76 -19.10
CA LYS A 151 -13.16 6.55 -19.93
C LYS A 151 -12.14 5.53 -19.43
N GLU A 152 -11.28 5.86 -18.48
CA GLU A 152 -10.21 4.97 -17.97
C GLU A 152 -10.77 3.88 -17.02
N LEU A 153 -11.64 3.02 -17.56
CA LEU A 153 -12.38 1.99 -16.82
C LEU A 153 -11.69 0.62 -16.90
N TYR A 154 -10.54 0.50 -16.24
CA TYR A 154 -9.87 -0.78 -16.02
C TYR A 154 -10.73 -1.72 -15.17
N GLN A 155 -10.60 -3.02 -15.36
CA GLN A 155 -11.21 -4.01 -14.46
C GLN A 155 -10.50 -5.36 -14.52
N PRO A 156 -10.43 -6.13 -13.42
CA PRO A 156 -10.07 -7.53 -13.47
C PRO A 156 -11.05 -8.33 -14.32
N VAL A 157 -10.56 -9.35 -15.02
CA VAL A 157 -11.42 -10.29 -15.78
C VAL A 157 -12.25 -11.15 -14.82
N ASN A 158 -11.66 -11.54 -13.69
CA ASN A 158 -12.33 -12.32 -12.65
C ASN A 158 -13.33 -11.45 -11.87
N SER A 159 -14.58 -11.90 -11.74
CA SER A 159 -15.65 -11.15 -11.07
C SER A 159 -15.43 -10.95 -9.58
N ASN A 160 -14.82 -11.92 -8.88
CA ASN A 160 -14.52 -11.78 -7.46
C ASN A 160 -13.40 -10.76 -7.25
N ALA A 161 -12.34 -10.82 -8.07
CA ALA A 161 -11.26 -9.82 -8.04
C ALA A 161 -11.79 -8.41 -8.34
N LYS A 162 -12.76 -8.30 -9.25
CA LYS A 162 -13.45 -7.04 -9.55
C LYS A 162 -14.20 -6.49 -8.34
N GLU A 163 -14.96 -7.33 -7.64
CA GLU A 163 -15.69 -6.92 -6.42
C GLU A 163 -14.75 -6.56 -5.27
N ASP A 164 -13.64 -7.29 -5.09
CA ASP A 164 -12.63 -6.97 -4.08
C ASP A 164 -11.95 -5.64 -4.38
N ALA A 165 -11.63 -5.35 -5.65
CA ALA A 165 -11.08 -4.07 -6.09
C ALA A 165 -12.07 -2.91 -5.83
N ARG A 166 -13.37 -3.11 -6.11
CA ARG A 166 -14.42 -2.17 -5.73
C ARG A 166 -14.46 -1.94 -4.22
N GLY A 167 -14.37 -3.01 -3.43
CA GLY A 167 -14.33 -2.95 -1.97
C GLY A 167 -13.14 -2.15 -1.44
N VAL A 168 -11.97 -2.24 -2.09
CA VAL A 168 -10.80 -1.41 -1.75
C VAL A 168 -11.05 0.06 -2.05
N ILE A 169 -11.63 0.39 -3.22
CA ILE A 169 -12.01 1.78 -3.53
C ILE A 169 -12.96 2.33 -2.47
N GLU A 170 -13.99 1.58 -2.08
CA GLU A 170 -14.95 2.01 -1.07
C GLU A 170 -14.28 2.30 0.29
N ILE A 171 -13.37 1.43 0.72
CA ILE A 171 -12.62 1.62 1.97
C ILE A 171 -11.77 2.90 1.89
N LEU A 172 -10.95 3.03 0.86
CA LEU A 172 -10.04 4.16 0.71
C LEU A 172 -10.80 5.48 0.52
N ASN A 173 -11.90 5.47 -0.25
CA ASN A 173 -12.75 6.63 -0.43
C ASN A 173 -13.45 7.05 0.87
N THR A 174 -13.86 6.08 1.71
CA THR A 174 -14.45 6.37 3.02
C THR A 174 -13.46 7.09 3.93
N LEU A 175 -12.18 6.70 3.92
CA LEU A 175 -11.14 7.38 4.70
C LEU A 175 -11.01 8.86 4.29
N ASN A 176 -11.06 9.14 2.99
CA ASN A 176 -11.07 10.50 2.47
C ASN A 176 -12.28 11.29 3.01
N LEU A 177 -13.50 10.73 2.93
CA LEU A 177 -14.72 11.41 3.37
C LEU A 177 -14.76 11.73 4.87
N LEU A 178 -14.04 10.95 5.69
CA LEU A 178 -13.93 11.19 7.13
C LEU A 178 -12.95 12.33 7.49
N GLY A 179 -12.33 12.98 6.49
CA GLY A 179 -11.51 14.18 6.69
C GLY A 179 -10.11 13.90 7.21
N TYR A 180 -9.59 12.69 7.00
CA TYR A 180 -8.17 12.37 7.19
C TYR A 180 -7.29 13.03 6.13
#